data_AF-A0A3R8PBJ5-F1
#
_entry.id   AF-A0A3R8PBJ5-F1
#
_cell.length_a   1.000
_cell.length_b   1.000
_cell.length_c   1.000
_cell.angle_alpha   90.00
_cell.angle_beta   90.00
_cell.angle_gamma   90.00
#
_symmetry.space_group_name_H-M   'P 1'
#
loop_
_entity.id
_entity.type
_entity.pdbx_description
1 polymer ?
#
loop_
_entity_poly.entity_id
_entity_poly.type
_entity_poly.pdbx_seq_one_letter_code
_entity_poly.pdbx_strand_id
1 'polypeptide(L)'
;MTMSIPVFGSTADAVRWVGSMSDEQVDVLAASAVDGVVACAWSVFDLDGAAAKRLVDQACVVISERDQVRLTPAMIDAGEADIAYTKEVLVAVGVGLPRLTVSGDATDAEIARVAQLGMPIRDIVRATGRSWEQVMEAIATGGAGRQVA
;
A
#
# COMPACT_ATOMS: atom_id res chain seq x y z
N MET A 1 6.26 19.51 -13.62
CA MET A 1 4.97 20.19 -13.84
C MET A 1 3.90 19.31 -13.23
N THR A 2 3.10 19.80 -12.29
CA THR A 2 2.01 19.03 -11.67
C THR A 2 0.84 18.98 -12.65
N MET A 3 0.53 17.79 -13.16
CA MET A 3 -0.61 17.57 -14.04
C MET A 3 -1.89 17.58 -13.19
N SER A 4 -2.84 18.46 -13.49
CA SER A 4 -4.14 18.47 -12.80
C SER A 4 -5.13 17.59 -13.55
N ILE A 5 -5.60 16.52 -12.91
CA ILE A 5 -6.61 15.62 -13.49
C ILE A 5 -7.96 16.35 -13.50
N PRO A 6 -8.61 16.55 -14.67
CA PRO A 6 -9.92 17.18 -14.75
C PRO A 6 -11.01 16.28 -14.16
N VAL A 7 -12.09 16.89 -13.68
CA VAL A 7 -13.31 16.16 -13.30
C VAL A 7 -14.11 15.86 -14.56
N PHE A 8 -14.42 14.58 -14.80
CA PHE A 8 -15.18 14.14 -15.98
C PHE A 8 -16.66 13.92 -15.65
N GLY A 9 -17.54 14.35 -16.58
CA GLY A 9 -18.98 14.10 -16.49
C GLY A 9 -19.40 12.70 -16.98
N SER A 10 -18.52 11.99 -17.69
CA SER A 10 -18.77 10.62 -18.16
C SER A 10 -17.46 9.86 -18.42
N THR A 11 -17.54 8.52 -18.47
CA THR A 11 -16.41 7.65 -18.84
C THR A 11 -15.94 7.90 -20.28
N ALA A 12 -16.84 8.27 -21.19
CA ALA A 12 -16.47 8.57 -22.57
C ALA A 12 -15.59 9.83 -22.67
N ASP A 13 -15.82 10.82 -21.81
CA ASP A 13 -15.02 12.05 -21.76
C ASP A 13 -13.64 11.79 -21.17
N ALA A 14 -13.56 10.93 -20.15
CA ALA A 14 -12.30 10.47 -19.58
C ALA A 14 -11.46 9.72 -20.65
N VAL A 15 -12.06 8.81 -21.42
CA VAL A 15 -11.37 8.07 -22.48
C VAL A 15 -10.88 8.97 -23.59
N ARG A 16 -11.68 9.96 -24.02
CA ARG A 16 -11.23 10.94 -25.03
C ARG A 16 -10.09 11.80 -24.53
N TRP A 17 -10.12 12.19 -23.26
CA TRP A 17 -9.06 12.98 -22.65
C TRP A 17 -7.74 12.18 -22.60
N VAL A 18 -7.77 10.93 -22.13
CA VAL A 18 -6.59 10.04 -22.17
C VAL A 18 -6.11 9.81 -23.59
N GLY A 19 -7.02 9.55 -24.54
CA GLY A 19 -6.69 9.36 -25.96
C GLY A 19 -6.16 10.61 -26.67
N SER A 20 -6.23 11.79 -26.05
CA SER A 20 -5.66 13.04 -26.56
C SER A 20 -4.27 13.35 -26.00
N MET A 21 -3.76 12.52 -25.09
CA MET A 21 -2.43 12.67 -24.50
C MET A 21 -1.34 12.16 -25.43
N SER A 22 -0.19 12.80 -25.38
CA SER A 22 1.07 12.22 -25.87
C SER A 22 1.52 11.06 -24.99
N ASP A 23 2.35 10.17 -25.51
CA ASP A 23 2.91 9.04 -24.74
C ASP A 23 3.60 9.52 -23.46
N GLU A 24 4.35 10.64 -23.50
CA GLU A 24 4.97 11.21 -22.30
C GLU A 24 3.96 11.72 -21.27
N GLN A 25 2.79 12.22 -21.70
CA GLN A 25 1.71 12.64 -20.81
C GLN A 25 0.94 11.45 -20.24
N VAL A 26 0.79 10.38 -21.01
CA VAL A 26 0.24 9.10 -20.53
C VAL A 26 1.20 8.50 -19.49
N ASP A 27 2.51 8.54 -19.72
CA ASP A 27 3.51 8.07 -18.77
C ASP A 27 3.47 8.85 -17.46
N VAL A 28 3.37 10.18 -17.53
CA VAL A 28 3.22 11.03 -16.33
C VAL A 28 1.89 10.79 -15.62
N LEU A 29 0.79 10.62 -16.37
CA LEU A 29 -0.52 10.32 -15.80
C LEU A 29 -0.51 8.94 -15.13
N ALA A 30 0.02 7.92 -15.79
CA ALA A 30 0.15 6.57 -15.28
C ALA A 30 1.05 6.56 -14.04
N ALA A 31 2.21 7.22 -14.07
CA ALA A 31 3.08 7.38 -12.91
C ALA A 31 2.42 8.15 -11.76
N SER A 32 1.46 9.04 -12.04
CA SER A 32 0.68 9.76 -11.02
C SER A 32 -0.55 9.01 -10.50
N ALA A 33 -1.09 8.08 -11.28
CA ALA A 33 -2.25 7.26 -10.95
C ALA A 33 -1.86 5.93 -10.31
N VAL A 34 -0.64 5.46 -10.60
CA VAL A 34 0.02 4.38 -9.87
C VAL A 34 0.62 5.03 -8.63
N ASP A 35 -0.22 5.22 -7.62
CA ASP A 35 0.23 5.05 -6.25
C ASP A 35 1.01 3.71 -6.25
N GLY A 36 2.34 3.78 -6.15
CA GLY A 36 3.25 2.65 -6.37
C GLY A 36 2.78 1.35 -5.70
N VAL A 37 3.30 0.20 -6.10
CA VAL A 37 2.88 -1.12 -5.61
C VAL A 37 2.76 -1.19 -4.07
N VAL A 38 3.56 -0.40 -3.34
CA VAL A 38 3.47 -0.20 -1.88
C VAL A 38 2.20 0.54 -1.45
N ALA A 39 1.84 1.64 -2.10
CA ALA A 39 0.60 2.38 -1.81
C ALA A 39 -0.64 1.58 -2.25
N CYS A 40 -0.55 0.82 -3.33
CA CYS A 40 -1.57 -0.18 -3.68
C CYS A 40 -1.73 -1.25 -2.58
N ALA A 41 -0.62 -1.79 -2.05
CA ALA A 41 -0.67 -2.75 -0.94
C ALA A 41 -1.23 -2.12 0.35
N TRP A 42 -0.88 -0.87 0.65
CA TRP A 42 -1.46 -0.10 1.75
C TRP A 42 -2.99 -0.06 1.64
N SER A 43 -3.53 0.37 0.50
CA SER A 43 -4.96 0.51 0.27
C SER A 43 -5.72 -0.82 0.26
N VAL A 44 -5.20 -1.82 -0.48
CA VAL A 44 -5.89 -3.11 -0.67
C VAL A 44 -5.93 -3.93 0.62
N PHE A 45 -4.78 -4.04 1.29
CA PHE A 45 -4.65 -4.83 2.51
C PHE A 45 -4.99 -4.04 3.77
N ASP A 46 -5.19 -2.73 3.65
CA ASP A 46 -5.57 -1.85 4.74
C ASP A 46 -4.49 -1.81 5.84
N LEU A 47 -3.22 -1.65 5.43
CA LEU A 47 -2.03 -1.81 6.28
C LEU A 47 -1.42 -0.48 6.73
N ASP A 48 -0.51 -0.50 7.70
CA ASP A 48 0.43 0.62 7.86
C ASP A 48 1.42 0.68 6.67
N GLY A 49 1.93 1.86 6.34
CA GLY A 49 2.86 2.05 5.22
C GLY A 49 4.13 1.21 5.33
N ALA A 50 4.68 1.01 6.55
CA ALA A 50 5.85 0.16 6.74
C ALA A 50 5.52 -1.33 6.57
N ALA A 51 4.31 -1.74 6.96
CA ALA A 51 3.82 -3.10 6.75
C ALA A 51 3.55 -3.39 5.27
N ALA A 52 2.92 -2.45 4.56
CA ALA A 52 2.70 -2.52 3.12
C ALA A 52 4.04 -2.64 2.36
N LYS A 53 5.05 -1.84 2.74
CA LYS A 53 6.39 -1.93 2.14
C LYS A 53 7.01 -3.32 2.36
N ARG A 54 6.96 -3.85 3.58
CA ARG A 54 7.47 -5.22 3.87
C ARG A 54 6.75 -6.28 3.04
N LEU A 55 5.43 -6.16 2.88
CA LEU A 55 4.64 -7.10 2.08
C LEU A 55 5.12 -7.11 0.62
N VAL A 56 5.33 -5.93 0.03
CA VAL A 56 5.85 -5.78 -1.33
C VAL A 56 7.28 -6.31 -1.44
N ASP A 57 8.15 -5.96 -0.50
CA ASP A 57 9.54 -6.44 -0.49
C ASP A 57 9.57 -7.98 -0.44
N GLN A 58 8.69 -8.60 0.36
CA GLN A 58 8.57 -10.05 0.44
C GLN A 58 8.04 -10.67 -0.85
N ALA A 59 7.06 -10.04 -1.52
CA ALA A 59 6.60 -10.48 -2.84
C ALA A 59 7.72 -10.40 -3.89
N CYS A 60 8.53 -9.32 -3.87
CA CYS A 60 9.68 -9.18 -4.75
C CYS A 60 10.71 -10.30 -4.52
N VAL A 61 10.97 -10.67 -3.26
CA VAL A 61 11.85 -11.80 -2.93
C VAL A 61 11.30 -13.10 -3.50
N VAL A 62 10.01 -13.40 -3.28
CA VAL A 62 9.38 -14.62 -3.78
C VAL A 62 9.47 -14.72 -5.32
N ILE A 63 9.20 -13.63 -6.04
CA ILE A 63 9.31 -13.61 -7.50
C ILE A 63 10.77 -13.77 -7.93
N SER A 64 11.69 -13.02 -7.31
CA SER A 64 13.13 -13.08 -7.60
C SER A 64 13.69 -14.49 -7.46
N GLU A 65 13.30 -15.20 -6.39
CA GLU A 65 13.71 -16.58 -6.15
C GLU A 65 13.11 -17.56 -7.14
N ARG A 66 11.81 -17.42 -7.48
CA ARG A 66 11.13 -18.32 -8.43
C ARG A 66 11.68 -18.17 -9.85
N ASP A 67 11.90 -16.94 -10.26
CA ASP A 67 12.21 -16.62 -11.65
C ASP A 67 13.72 -16.43 -11.89
N GLN A 68 14.53 -16.53 -10.83
CA GLN A 68 15.99 -16.35 -10.86
C GLN A 68 16.40 -14.97 -11.42
N VAL A 69 15.62 -13.94 -11.10
CA VAL A 69 15.85 -12.54 -11.48
C VAL A 69 16.01 -11.67 -10.25
N ARG A 70 16.55 -10.45 -10.41
CA ARG A 70 16.50 -9.45 -9.36
C ARG A 70 15.31 -8.53 -9.62
N LEU A 71 14.24 -8.71 -8.86
CA LEU A 71 13.08 -7.82 -8.89
C LEU A 71 13.14 -6.84 -7.71
N THR A 72 12.75 -5.59 -7.96
CA THR A 72 12.60 -4.56 -6.91
C THR A 72 11.25 -3.87 -7.06
N PRO A 73 10.73 -3.24 -5.99
CA PRO A 73 9.46 -2.49 -6.07
C PRO A 73 9.47 -1.43 -7.18
N ALA A 74 10.59 -0.73 -7.37
CA ALA A 74 10.73 0.29 -8.40
C ALA A 74 10.60 -0.27 -9.83
N MET A 75 11.03 -1.52 -10.05
CA MET A 75 10.87 -2.18 -11.35
C MET A 75 9.41 -2.57 -11.62
N ILE A 76 8.66 -2.94 -10.57
CA ILE A 76 7.21 -3.16 -10.67
C ILE A 76 6.52 -1.84 -11.01
N ASP A 77 6.87 -0.76 -10.31
CA ASP A 77 6.31 0.58 -10.55
C ASP A 77 6.64 1.10 -11.97
N ALA A 78 7.79 0.73 -12.51
CA ALA A 78 8.21 1.04 -13.88
C ALA A 78 7.53 0.14 -14.95
N GLY A 79 6.68 -0.81 -14.55
CA GLY A 79 6.01 -1.74 -15.46
C GLY A 79 6.93 -2.82 -16.06
N GLU A 80 8.13 -3.01 -15.49
CA GLU A 80 9.10 -4.02 -15.94
C GLU A 80 8.75 -5.44 -15.46
N ALA A 81 7.72 -5.58 -14.63
CA ALA A 81 7.22 -6.85 -14.11
C ALA A 81 5.81 -7.15 -14.63
N ASP A 82 5.49 -8.43 -14.82
CA ASP A 82 4.13 -8.84 -15.11
C ASP A 82 3.21 -8.48 -13.93
N ILE A 83 2.28 -7.55 -14.17
CA ILE A 83 1.38 -7.00 -13.14
C ILE A 83 0.42 -8.07 -12.62
N ALA A 84 -0.08 -8.95 -13.48
CA ALA A 84 -1.05 -9.98 -13.08
C ALA A 84 -0.39 -11.01 -12.16
N TYR A 85 0.81 -11.47 -12.54
CA TYR A 85 1.61 -12.39 -11.73
C TYR A 85 2.06 -11.73 -10.42
N THR A 86 2.53 -10.48 -10.47
CA THR A 86 2.93 -9.71 -9.28
C THR A 86 1.77 -9.61 -8.29
N LYS A 87 0.55 -9.34 -8.79
CA LYS A 87 -0.67 -9.28 -7.98
C LYS A 87 -1.00 -10.63 -7.34
N GLU A 88 -0.89 -11.73 -8.08
CA GLU A 88 -1.10 -13.08 -7.52
C GLU A 88 -0.14 -13.36 -6.37
N VAL A 89 1.15 -13.05 -6.55
CA VAL A 89 2.16 -13.26 -5.50
C VAL A 89 1.88 -12.36 -4.30
N LEU A 90 1.55 -11.08 -4.50
CA LEU A 90 1.18 -10.17 -3.41
C LEU A 90 -0.01 -10.69 -2.60
N VAL A 91 -1.05 -11.20 -3.26
CA VAL A 91 -2.20 -11.81 -2.58
C VAL A 91 -1.77 -13.06 -1.80
N ALA A 92 -0.96 -13.93 -2.40
CA ALA A 92 -0.48 -15.13 -1.73
C ALA A 92 0.38 -14.81 -0.48
N VAL A 93 1.26 -13.82 -0.56
CA VAL A 93 2.04 -13.34 0.59
C VAL A 93 1.12 -12.68 1.62
N GLY A 94 0.13 -11.90 1.17
CA GLY A 94 -0.85 -11.23 2.04
C GLY A 94 -1.69 -12.21 2.88
N VAL A 95 -2.03 -13.38 2.33
CA VAL A 95 -2.70 -14.45 3.08
C VAL A 95 -1.83 -14.99 4.23
N GLY A 96 -0.51 -14.90 4.09
CA GLY A 96 0.46 -15.29 5.12
C GLY A 96 0.71 -14.23 6.19
N LEU A 97 0.03 -13.07 6.14
CA LEU A 97 0.20 -12.04 7.16
C LEU A 97 -0.13 -12.58 8.56
N PRO A 98 0.63 -12.17 9.60
CA PRO A 98 0.42 -12.69 10.93
C PRO A 98 -0.99 -12.37 11.43
N ARG A 99 -1.67 -13.37 12.01
CA ARG A 99 -2.94 -13.17 12.72
C ARG A 99 -2.64 -12.54 14.08
N LEU A 100 -2.57 -11.21 14.08
CA LEU A 100 -2.33 -10.41 15.28
C LEU A 100 -3.63 -10.13 16.01
N THR A 101 -3.51 -9.96 17.32
CA THR A 101 -4.60 -9.52 18.18
C THR A 101 -4.16 -8.28 18.93
N VAL A 102 -5.12 -7.39 19.18
CA VAL A 102 -4.92 -6.18 19.98
C VAL A 102 -6.11 -6.06 20.93
N SER A 103 -5.86 -5.62 22.15
CA SER A 103 -6.90 -5.49 23.17
C SER A 103 -7.76 -4.24 22.95
N GLY A 104 -8.98 -4.25 23.52
CA GLY A 104 -9.89 -3.09 23.51
C GLY A 104 -9.32 -1.86 24.22
N ASP A 105 -8.53 -2.10 25.27
CA ASP A 105 -7.85 -1.10 26.09
C ASP A 105 -6.40 -0.84 25.66
N ALA A 106 -6.02 -1.27 24.46
CA ALA A 106 -4.65 -1.10 23.97
C ALA A 106 -4.21 0.37 23.94
N THR A 107 -2.95 0.57 24.32
CA THR A 107 -2.26 1.86 24.25
C THR A 107 -1.93 2.23 22.81
N ASP A 108 -1.65 3.51 22.56
CA ASP A 108 -1.28 3.99 21.22
C ASP A 108 0.01 3.33 20.71
N ALA A 109 0.95 3.03 21.60
CA ALA A 109 2.18 2.31 21.27
C ALA A 109 1.91 0.84 20.84
N GLU A 110 0.95 0.17 21.48
CA GLU A 110 0.54 -1.18 21.09
C GLU A 110 -0.19 -1.18 19.75
N ILE A 111 -1.08 -0.20 19.53
CA ILE A 111 -1.77 0.03 18.26
C ILE A 111 -0.75 0.26 17.13
N ALA A 112 0.19 1.19 17.31
CA ALA A 112 1.24 1.46 16.34
C ALA A 112 2.07 0.21 16.03
N ARG A 113 2.41 -0.57 17.07
CA ARG A 113 3.19 -1.80 16.91
C ARG A 113 2.43 -2.85 16.10
N VAL A 114 1.18 -3.14 16.40
CA VAL A 114 0.42 -4.16 15.65
C VAL A 114 0.15 -3.74 14.22
N ALA A 115 -0.10 -2.45 13.97
CA ALA A 115 -0.22 -1.89 12.63
C ALA A 115 1.08 -2.09 11.82
N GLN A 116 2.22 -1.74 12.41
CA GLN A 116 3.53 -2.00 11.80
C GLN A 116 3.75 -3.49 11.58
N LEU A 117 3.35 -4.37 12.50
CA LEU A 117 3.51 -5.82 12.30
C LEU A 117 2.58 -6.40 11.21
N GLY A 118 1.70 -5.59 10.63
CA GLY A 118 0.85 -5.95 9.49
C GLY A 118 -0.57 -6.34 9.87
N MET A 119 -1.05 -5.94 11.05
CA MET A 119 -2.47 -6.05 11.38
C MET A 119 -3.25 -5.02 10.54
N PRO A 120 -4.31 -5.42 9.82
CA PRO A 120 -5.14 -4.49 9.08
C PRO A 120 -5.77 -3.42 10.00
N ILE A 121 -5.75 -2.17 9.59
CA ILE A 121 -6.22 -1.02 10.37
C ILE A 121 -7.71 -1.19 10.72
N ARG A 122 -8.54 -1.70 9.81
CA ARG A 122 -9.95 -2.04 10.06
C ARG A 122 -10.13 -3.07 11.17
N ASP A 123 -9.20 -4.01 11.32
CA ASP A 123 -9.27 -5.02 12.36
C ASP A 123 -8.80 -4.44 13.70
N ILE A 124 -7.84 -3.49 13.69
CA ILE A 124 -7.49 -2.69 14.86
C ILE A 124 -8.68 -1.84 15.31
N VAL A 125 -9.36 -1.15 14.38
CA VAL A 125 -10.60 -0.39 14.63
C VAL A 125 -11.66 -1.28 15.27
N ARG A 126 -11.91 -2.47 14.71
CA ARG A 126 -12.88 -3.43 15.26
C ARG A 126 -12.50 -3.92 16.66
N ALA A 127 -11.23 -4.23 16.88
CA ALA A 127 -10.76 -4.78 18.15
C ALA A 127 -10.74 -3.73 19.27
N THR A 128 -10.36 -2.50 18.95
CA THR A 128 -10.24 -1.39 19.91
C THR A 128 -11.55 -0.62 20.12
N GLY A 129 -12.49 -0.69 19.15
CA GLY A 129 -13.69 0.15 19.13
C GLY A 129 -13.42 1.64 18.85
N ARG A 130 -12.18 2.01 18.55
CA ARG A 130 -11.77 3.39 18.22
C ARG A 130 -12.17 3.74 16.79
N SER A 131 -12.35 5.03 16.51
CA SER A 131 -12.56 5.49 15.14
C SER A 131 -11.31 5.27 14.30
N TRP A 132 -11.48 5.21 12.98
CA TRP A 132 -10.36 5.15 12.03
C TRP A 132 -9.35 6.27 12.26
N GLU A 133 -9.82 7.51 12.46
CA GLU A 133 -8.98 8.69 12.72
C GLU A 133 -8.17 8.53 14.01
N GLN A 134 -8.78 8.02 15.08
CA GLN A 134 -8.09 7.77 16.35
C GLN A 134 -7.03 6.67 16.23
N VAL A 135 -7.27 5.64 15.42
CA VAL A 135 -6.27 4.60 15.14
C VAL A 135 -5.12 5.16 14.32
N MET A 136 -5.40 5.96 13.29
CA MET A 136 -4.35 6.60 12.48
C MET A 136 -3.50 7.58 13.30
N GLU A 137 -4.13 8.35 14.19
CA GLU A 137 -3.42 9.21 15.14
C GLU A 137 -2.52 8.39 16.06
N ALA A 138 -3.04 7.31 16.64
CA ALA A 138 -2.25 6.40 17.49
C ALA A 138 -1.08 5.75 16.74
N ILE A 139 -1.22 5.41 15.46
CA ILE A 139 -0.12 4.90 14.63
C ILE A 139 0.95 5.99 14.45
N ALA A 140 0.53 7.23 14.15
CA ALA A 140 1.44 8.35 13.94
C ALA A 140 2.18 8.74 15.23
N THR A 141 1.51 8.79 16.38
CA THR A 141 2.07 9.23 17.66
C THR A 141 2.75 8.10 18.42
N GLY A 142 2.20 6.88 18.39
CA GLY A 142 2.72 5.69 19.05
C GLY A 142 4.05 5.20 18.48
N GLY A 143 4.35 5.50 17.21
CA GLY A 143 5.66 5.26 16.60
C GLY A 143 6.75 6.24 17.08
N ALA A 144 6.38 7.46 17.46
CA ALA A 144 7.32 8.50 17.90
C ALA A 144 7.81 8.29 19.36
N GLY A 145 7.10 7.50 20.16
CA GLY A 145 7.40 7.26 21.58
C GLY A 145 8.64 6.40 21.86
N ARG A 146 9.38 5.92 20.84
CA ARG A 146 10.58 5.08 21.01
C ARG A 146 11.91 5.82 20.80
N GLN A 147 11.90 7.15 20.78
CA GLN A 147 13.09 7.97 20.94
C GLN A 147 13.11 8.61 22.35
N VAL A 148 13.25 7.81 23.39
CA VAL A 148 13.80 8.29 24.67
C VAL A 148 14.36 7.12 25.49
N ALA A 149 15.59 7.35 25.95
CA ALA A 149 16.50 6.53 26.77
C ALA A 149 17.34 5.47 26.01
#